data_AF-A0A1V4CHB9-F1
#
_entry.id   AF-A0A1V4CHB9-F1
#
_cell.length_a   1.000
_cell.length_b   1.000
_cell.length_c   1.000
_cell.angle_alpha   90.00
_cell.angle_beta   90.00
_cell.angle_gamma   90.00
#
_symmetry.space_group_name_H-M   'P 1'
#
loop_
_entity.id
_entity.type
_entity.pdbx_description
1 polymer ?
#
loop_
_entity_poly.entity_id
_entity_poly.type
_entity_poly.pdbx_seq_one_letter_code
_entity_poly.pdbx_strand_id
1 'polypeptide(L)'
;MTVDLRVFQRLLPLLFAMCATHAASASESLRTDGIYRSEVQTNADGVDYISLLRFAADGRVFLSHVSMPARQERVCEWFKPELEAPHWSKGASYRLEAQRLSFRTDSPNATTLFDGLVDSGVLMMQLRVPTKLDLTYSLTFRFAPCP
;
A
#
# COMPACT_ATOMS: atom_id res chain seq x y z
N MET A 1 63.54 11.35 -40.38
CA MET A 1 62.66 10.36 -39.72
C MET A 1 61.91 11.09 -38.62
N THR A 2 60.63 11.34 -38.81
CA THR A 2 59.81 12.20 -37.94
C THR A 2 58.68 11.33 -37.40
N VAL A 3 58.70 11.06 -36.10
CA VAL A 3 57.67 10.28 -35.40
C VAL A 3 56.53 11.21 -35.05
N ASP A 4 55.34 10.95 -35.60
CA ASP A 4 54.13 11.75 -35.37
C ASP A 4 53.48 11.38 -34.02
N LEU A 5 53.55 12.33 -33.08
CA LEU A 5 53.09 12.23 -31.69
C LEU A 5 51.56 12.41 -31.52
N ARG A 6 50.76 12.36 -32.59
CA ARG A 6 49.33 12.71 -32.56
C ARG A 6 48.37 11.55 -32.28
N VAL A 7 48.87 10.33 -32.04
CA VAL A 7 48.00 9.15 -31.89
C VAL A 7 47.58 8.88 -30.44
N PHE A 8 48.34 9.36 -29.44
CA PHE A 8 48.09 9.00 -28.04
C PHE A 8 47.05 9.86 -27.29
N GLN A 9 46.41 10.83 -27.95
CA GLN A 9 45.50 11.77 -27.28
C GLN A 9 44.01 11.53 -27.55
N ARG A 10 43.64 10.43 -28.23
CA ARG A 10 42.24 10.15 -28.63
C ARG A 10 41.58 8.97 -27.93
N LEU A 11 42.18 8.41 -26.88
CA LEU A 11 41.63 7.25 -26.16
C LEU A 11 41.16 7.55 -24.72
N LEU A 12 41.07 8.83 -24.33
CA LEU A 12 40.76 9.18 -22.93
C LEU A 12 39.30 9.54 -22.56
N PRO A 13 38.29 9.68 -23.45
CA PRO A 13 36.94 9.95 -22.97
C PRO A 13 35.99 8.73 -22.97
N LEU A 14 36.37 7.58 -23.54
CA LEU A 14 35.44 6.44 -23.67
C LEU A 14 35.24 5.62 -22.39
N LEU A 15 35.96 5.93 -21.30
CA LEU A 15 35.80 5.25 -20.00
C LEU A 15 34.72 5.86 -19.10
N PHE A 16 34.08 6.97 -19.50
CA PHE A 16 33.02 7.61 -18.71
C PHE A 16 31.59 7.33 -19.19
N ALA A 17 31.42 6.49 -20.22
CA ALA A 17 30.12 6.21 -20.82
C ALA A 17 29.67 4.75 -20.64
N MET A 18 29.91 4.16 -19.47
CA MET A 18 28.91 3.23 -18.93
C MET A 18 28.05 4.04 -17.98
N CYS A 19 27.11 4.78 -18.57
CA CYS A 19 25.88 5.12 -17.90
C CYS A 19 25.36 3.83 -17.27
N ALA A 20 25.62 3.66 -15.97
CA ALA A 20 24.71 2.93 -15.12
C ALA A 20 23.38 3.63 -15.32
N THR A 21 22.61 3.14 -16.29
CA THR A 21 21.16 3.18 -16.24
C THR A 21 20.82 2.53 -14.91
N HIS A 22 20.82 3.34 -13.85
CA HIS A 22 19.84 3.18 -12.81
C HIS A 22 18.54 3.19 -13.58
N ALA A 23 18.07 1.99 -13.93
CA ALA A 23 16.67 1.76 -14.13
C ALA A 23 16.06 2.32 -12.86
N ALA A 24 15.56 3.55 -12.94
CA ALA A 24 14.63 4.06 -11.98
C ALA A 24 13.50 3.04 -12.06
N SER A 25 13.56 2.06 -11.16
CA SER A 25 12.43 1.19 -10.89
C SER A 25 11.28 2.16 -10.79
N ALA A 26 10.34 2.11 -11.73
CA ALA A 26 9.16 2.94 -11.68
C ALA A 26 8.58 2.65 -10.30
N SER A 27 8.77 3.61 -9.40
CA SER A 27 8.37 3.43 -8.02
C SER A 27 6.88 3.52 -8.10
N GLU A 28 6.21 2.36 -8.20
CA GLU A 28 4.77 2.34 -8.30
C GLU A 28 4.21 3.08 -7.11
N SER A 29 3.43 4.11 -7.41
CA SER A 29 2.85 4.95 -6.39
C SER A 29 1.65 4.22 -5.81
N LEU A 30 1.61 4.17 -4.48
CA LEU A 30 0.40 3.81 -3.75
C LEU A 30 -0.77 4.63 -4.30
N ARG A 31 -1.76 3.94 -4.86
CA ARG A 31 -2.99 4.59 -5.33
C ARG A 31 -3.83 4.99 -4.13
N THR A 32 -4.24 6.25 -4.08
CA THR A 32 -5.08 6.80 -2.99
C THR A 32 -6.43 7.32 -3.48
N ASP A 33 -6.70 7.18 -4.78
CA ASP A 33 -7.90 7.63 -5.51
C ASP A 33 -9.07 6.64 -5.46
N GLY A 34 -9.05 5.68 -4.53
CA GLY A 34 -10.07 4.63 -4.44
C GLY A 34 -10.00 3.84 -3.14
N ILE A 35 -10.45 2.59 -3.20
CA ILE A 35 -10.42 1.67 -2.06
C ILE A 35 -9.58 0.44 -2.38
N TYR A 36 -9.04 -0.17 -1.34
CA TYR A 36 -8.45 -1.49 -1.41
C TYR A 36 -9.36 -2.48 -0.69
N ARG A 37 -9.63 -3.60 -1.33
CA ARG A 37 -10.56 -4.63 -0.84
C ARG A 37 -9.83 -5.95 -0.66
N SER A 38 -10.05 -6.61 0.48
CA SER A 38 -9.56 -7.97 0.71
C SER A 38 -10.40 -9.02 -0.02
N GLU A 39 -9.86 -10.24 -0.09
CA GLU A 39 -10.68 -11.43 -0.35
C GLU A 39 -11.72 -11.65 0.78
N VAL A 40 -12.73 -12.47 0.49
CA VAL A 40 -13.75 -12.83 1.49
C VAL A 40 -13.10 -13.70 2.57
N GLN A 41 -13.38 -13.38 3.82
CA GLN A 41 -12.90 -14.09 5.00
C GLN A 41 -14.09 -14.51 5.84
N THR A 42 -13.96 -15.60 6.58
CA THR A 42 -14.97 -16.08 7.52
C THR A 42 -14.42 -15.98 8.93
N ASN A 43 -15.14 -15.32 9.84
CA ASN A 43 -14.71 -15.21 11.24
C ASN A 43 -15.04 -16.49 12.04
N ALA A 44 -14.65 -16.51 13.31
CA ALA A 44 -14.91 -17.65 14.21
C ALA A 44 -16.40 -17.97 14.41
N ASP A 45 -17.28 -16.98 14.21
CA ASP A 45 -18.73 -17.12 14.33
C ASP A 45 -19.39 -17.61 13.03
N GLY A 46 -18.60 -17.90 11.99
CA GLY A 46 -19.11 -18.33 10.68
C GLY A 46 -19.65 -17.20 9.81
N VAL A 47 -19.38 -15.94 10.17
CA VAL A 47 -19.84 -14.77 9.39
C VAL A 47 -18.80 -14.42 8.34
N ASP A 48 -19.23 -14.39 7.08
CA ASP A 48 -18.42 -13.93 5.97
C ASP A 48 -18.33 -12.41 5.92
N TYR A 49 -17.14 -11.89 5.68
CA TYR A 49 -16.86 -10.46 5.59
C TYR A 49 -15.72 -10.16 4.62
N ILE A 50 -15.60 -8.89 4.26
CA ILE A 50 -14.43 -8.31 3.59
C ILE A 50 -13.86 -7.18 4.42
N SER A 51 -12.55 -6.97 4.33
CA SER A 51 -11.87 -5.80 4.85
C SER A 51 -11.67 -4.77 3.75
N LEU A 52 -11.83 -3.50 4.10
CA LEU A 52 -11.73 -2.36 3.18
C LEU A 52 -10.78 -1.33 3.74
N LEU A 53 -9.83 -0.88 2.92
CA LEU A 53 -8.89 0.18 3.22
C LEU A 53 -9.11 1.39 2.30
N ARG A 54 -9.10 2.59 2.86
CA ARG A 54 -9.19 3.85 2.10
C ARG A 54 -8.16 4.84 2.59
N PHE A 55 -7.52 5.52 1.65
CA PHE A 55 -6.66 6.66 1.91
C PHE A 55 -7.44 7.97 1.73
N ALA A 56 -7.31 8.89 2.68
CA ALA A 56 -7.87 10.22 2.60
C ALA A 56 -6.81 11.23 2.13
N ALA A 57 -7.28 12.35 1.58
CA ALA A 57 -6.42 13.42 1.07
C ALA A 57 -5.57 14.09 2.17
N ASP A 58 -6.00 13.99 3.43
CA ASP A 58 -5.28 14.50 4.60
C ASP A 58 -4.18 13.54 5.11
N GLY A 59 -3.88 12.47 4.38
CA GLY A 59 -2.83 11.52 4.72
C GLY A 59 -3.24 10.49 5.78
N ARG A 60 -4.53 10.40 6.11
CA ARG A 60 -5.07 9.32 6.96
C ARG A 60 -5.44 8.09 6.13
N VAL A 61 -5.39 6.92 6.76
CA VAL A 61 -5.93 5.67 6.25
C VAL A 61 -7.02 5.15 7.19
N PHE A 62 -8.09 4.63 6.59
CA PHE A 62 -9.24 4.09 7.28
C PHE A 62 -9.40 2.61 6.93
N LEU A 63 -9.70 1.80 7.94
CA LEU A 63 -10.06 0.40 7.81
C LEU A 63 -11.52 0.22 8.27
N SER A 64 -12.25 -0.61 7.53
CA SER A 64 -13.55 -1.12 7.96
C SER A 64 -13.72 -2.58 7.55
N HIS A 65 -14.62 -3.28 8.24
CA HIS A 65 -15.07 -4.62 7.89
C HIS A 65 -16.54 -4.57 7.48
N VAL A 66 -16.87 -5.24 6.39
CA VAL A 66 -18.23 -5.30 5.87
C VAL A 66 -18.65 -6.75 5.74
N SER A 67 -19.74 -7.12 6.43
CA SER A 67 -20.37 -8.42 6.28
C SER A 67 -20.87 -8.65 4.86
N MET A 68 -20.71 -9.87 4.37
CA MET A 68 -21.20 -10.26 3.06
C MET A 68 -22.72 -10.54 3.11
N PRO A 69 -23.47 -10.26 2.03
CA PRO A 69 -23.00 -9.73 0.75
C PRO A 69 -22.81 -8.20 0.75
N ALA A 70 -21.68 -7.74 0.20
CA ALA A 70 -21.37 -6.32 0.00
C ALA A 70 -21.37 -5.97 -1.50
N ARG A 71 -22.23 -5.04 -1.92
CA ARG A 71 -22.22 -4.51 -3.31
C ARG A 71 -21.19 -3.39 -3.43
N GLN A 72 -20.48 -3.33 -4.56
CA GLN A 72 -19.43 -2.33 -4.78
C GLN A 72 -19.97 -0.90 -4.73
N GLU A 73 -21.16 -0.62 -5.27
CA GLU A 73 -21.71 0.75 -5.22
C GLU A 73 -21.93 1.20 -3.78
N ARG A 74 -22.56 0.34 -2.97
CA ARG A 74 -22.81 0.60 -1.53
C ARG A 74 -21.51 0.79 -0.76
N VAL A 75 -20.49 0.00 -1.07
CA VAL A 75 -19.16 0.17 -0.49
C VAL A 75 -18.58 1.53 -0.90
N CYS A 76 -18.58 1.90 -2.17
CA CYS A 76 -18.05 3.20 -2.59
C CYS A 76 -18.84 4.38 -1.98
N GLU A 77 -20.16 4.26 -1.83
CA GLU A 77 -21.00 5.27 -1.16
C GLU A 77 -20.64 5.47 0.30
N TRP A 78 -20.45 4.39 1.06
CA TRP A 78 -20.02 4.49 2.46
C TRP A 78 -18.68 5.19 2.60
N PHE A 79 -17.82 5.07 1.59
CA PHE A 79 -16.44 5.56 1.60
C PHE A 79 -16.26 6.95 0.99
N LYS A 80 -17.35 7.69 0.78
CA LYS A 80 -17.27 9.10 0.39
C LYS A 80 -16.59 9.94 1.48
N PRO A 81 -15.72 10.92 1.12
CA PRO A 81 -15.02 11.78 2.08
C PRO A 81 -15.93 12.49 3.09
N GLU A 82 -17.16 12.80 2.68
CA GLU A 82 -18.11 13.54 3.52
C GLU A 82 -18.77 12.67 4.59
N LEU A 83 -18.57 11.35 4.53
CA LEU A 83 -19.24 10.35 5.37
C LEU A 83 -18.22 9.62 6.25
N GLU A 84 -17.62 10.31 7.23
CA GLU A 84 -16.85 9.63 8.28
C GLU A 84 -17.82 8.85 9.17
N ALA A 85 -17.87 7.54 8.98
CA ALA A 85 -18.82 6.70 9.68
C ALA A 85 -18.25 6.23 11.04
N PRO A 86 -19.09 6.11 12.09
CA PRO A 86 -18.64 5.75 13.43
C PRO A 86 -18.04 4.33 13.54
N HIS A 87 -18.23 3.50 12.52
CA HIS A 87 -17.73 2.13 12.46
C HIS A 87 -16.34 2.03 11.80
N TRP A 88 -15.76 3.14 11.34
CA TRP A 88 -14.40 3.15 10.82
C TRP A 88 -13.39 3.19 11.96
N SER A 89 -12.22 2.60 11.72
CA SER A 89 -11.06 2.93 12.55
C SER A 89 -10.89 4.44 12.55
N LYS A 90 -10.56 5.05 13.71
CA LYS A 90 -10.13 6.44 13.72
C LYS A 90 -8.97 6.57 12.75
N GLY A 91 -9.17 7.36 11.69
CA GLY A 91 -8.21 7.43 10.58
C GLY A 91 -6.80 7.68 11.12
N ALA A 92 -5.84 6.91 10.64
CA ALA A 92 -4.48 6.94 11.16
C ALA A 92 -3.50 7.41 10.10
N SER A 93 -2.46 8.13 10.51
CA SER A 93 -1.36 8.44 9.60
C SER A 93 -0.67 7.15 9.15
N TYR A 94 -0.34 7.06 7.86
CA TYR A 94 0.46 5.98 7.31
C TYR A 94 1.85 6.47 6.93
N ARG A 95 2.79 5.54 6.84
CA ARG A 95 4.14 5.78 6.32
C ARG A 95 4.36 4.93 5.07
N LEU A 96 4.80 5.58 4.00
CA LEU A 96 5.21 4.94 2.76
C LEU A 96 6.70 5.21 2.52
N GLU A 97 7.51 4.16 2.59
CA GLU A 97 8.95 4.22 2.30
C GLU A 97 9.24 3.28 1.13
N ALA A 98 9.54 3.85 -0.05
CA ALA A 98 9.58 3.14 -1.32
C ALA A 98 8.25 2.38 -1.58
N GLN A 99 8.27 1.05 -1.52
CA GLN A 99 7.08 0.19 -1.70
C GLN A 99 6.52 -0.33 -0.37
N ARG A 100 7.14 -0.01 0.77
CA ARG A 100 6.69 -0.50 2.08
C ARG A 100 5.69 0.45 2.69
N LEU A 101 4.49 -0.06 2.99
CA LEU A 101 3.42 0.66 3.67
C LEU A 101 3.29 0.17 5.10
N SER A 102 3.28 1.09 6.05
CA SER A 102 2.93 0.80 7.44
C SER A 102 1.95 1.81 8.03
N PHE A 103 1.05 1.33 8.89
CA PHE A 103 0.12 2.17 9.64
C PHE A 103 -0.42 1.41 10.85
N ARG A 104 -1.11 2.13 11.75
CA ARG A 104 -1.76 1.58 12.93
C ARG A 104 -3.21 2.01 12.97
N THR A 105 -4.14 1.10 13.20
CA THR A 105 -5.53 1.47 13.46
C THR A 105 -5.86 1.25 14.93
N ASP A 106 -6.63 2.17 15.51
CA ASP A 106 -7.14 2.06 16.88
C ASP A 106 -8.67 1.91 16.84
N SER A 107 -9.17 0.86 17.49
CA SER A 107 -10.60 0.58 17.70
C SER A 107 -10.88 0.39 19.20
N PRO A 108 -12.14 0.45 19.66
CA PRO A 108 -12.46 0.23 21.07
C PRO A 108 -11.96 -1.12 21.63
N ASN A 109 -11.84 -2.14 20.77
CA ASN A 109 -11.55 -3.51 21.18
C ASN A 109 -10.10 -3.94 20.92
N ALA A 110 -9.39 -3.26 20.03
CA ALA A 110 -8.04 -3.63 19.64
C ALA A 110 -7.29 -2.48 18.92
N THR A 111 -5.98 -2.44 19.13
CA THR A 111 -5.03 -1.79 18.23
C THR A 111 -4.52 -2.83 17.23
N THR A 112 -4.44 -2.47 15.96
CA THR A 112 -3.86 -3.34 14.92
C THR A 112 -2.75 -2.60 14.20
N LEU A 113 -1.59 -3.24 14.08
CA LEU A 113 -0.42 -2.77 13.35
C LEU A 113 -0.40 -3.42 11.97
N PHE A 114 -0.20 -2.61 10.94
CA PHE A 114 -0.14 -3.02 9.56
C PHE A 114 1.25 -2.71 9.02
N ASP A 115 1.89 -3.70 8.41
CA ASP A 115 3.19 -3.54 7.74
C ASP A 115 3.23 -4.45 6.52
N GLY A 116 3.58 -3.91 5.36
CA GLY A 116 3.47 -4.65 4.12
C GLY A 116 4.06 -3.97 2.90
N LEU A 117 3.85 -4.59 1.73
CA LEU A 117 4.36 -4.13 0.45
C LEU A 117 3.23 -3.76 -0.49
N VAL A 118 3.49 -2.74 -1.32
CA VAL A 118 2.65 -2.30 -2.42
C VAL A 118 3.28 -2.76 -3.73
N ASP A 119 2.56 -3.56 -4.49
CA ASP A 119 2.97 -4.01 -5.82
C ASP A 119 1.75 -4.12 -6.74
N SER A 120 1.77 -3.43 -7.87
CA SER A 120 0.76 -3.48 -8.93
C SER A 120 -0.66 -3.19 -8.44
N GLY A 121 -0.81 -2.26 -7.49
CA GLY A 121 -2.09 -1.96 -6.84
C GLY A 121 -2.60 -3.05 -5.90
N VAL A 122 -1.72 -3.96 -5.48
CA VAL A 122 -1.97 -4.99 -4.47
C VAL A 122 -1.21 -4.61 -3.19
N LEU A 123 -1.90 -4.65 -2.05
CA LEU A 123 -1.30 -4.47 -0.73
C LEU A 123 -1.17 -5.84 -0.07
N MET A 124 0.05 -6.32 0.08
CA MET A 124 0.36 -7.54 0.84
C MET A 124 0.77 -7.14 2.25
N MET A 125 -0.10 -7.36 3.22
CA MET A 125 0.04 -6.83 4.57
C MET A 125 0.20 -7.95 5.60
N GLN A 126 1.11 -7.74 6.54
CA GLN A 126 1.14 -8.44 7.81
C GLN A 126 0.43 -7.60 8.85
N LEU A 127 -0.64 -8.15 9.41
CA LEU A 127 -1.40 -7.56 10.50
C LEU A 127 -0.92 -8.17 11.80
N ARG A 128 -0.63 -7.33 12.79
CA ARG A 128 -0.36 -7.75 14.16
C ARG A 128 -1.34 -7.07 15.09
N VAL A 129 -2.07 -7.86 15.87
CA VAL A 129 -2.96 -7.39 16.93
C VAL A 129 -2.26 -7.66 18.26
N PRO A 130 -1.64 -6.63 18.89
CA PRO A 130 -0.93 -6.81 20.14
C PRO A 130 -1.93 -7.16 21.22
N THR A 131 -1.86 -8.39 21.72
CA THR A 131 -2.72 -8.91 22.79
C THR A 131 -1.86 -9.73 23.75
N LYS A 132 -2.44 -10.37 24.77
CA LYS A 132 -1.69 -11.28 25.65
C LYS A 132 -1.03 -12.45 24.89
N LEU A 133 -1.55 -12.84 23.72
CA LEU A 133 -1.05 -13.94 22.92
C LEU A 133 -0.44 -13.50 21.58
N ASP A 134 -0.46 -12.20 21.27
CA ASP A 134 -0.03 -11.62 19.98
C ASP A 134 -0.55 -12.36 18.74
N LEU A 135 -1.59 -11.81 18.10
CA LEU A 135 -2.18 -12.43 16.91
C LEU A 135 -1.59 -11.82 15.65
N THR A 136 -1.22 -12.67 14.68
CA THR A 136 -0.53 -12.25 13.45
C THR A 136 -1.21 -12.90 12.24
N TYR A 137 -1.68 -12.08 11.29
CA TYR A 137 -2.45 -12.51 10.11
C TYR A 137 -1.92 -11.87 8.84
N SER A 138 -1.83 -12.64 7.76
CA SER A 138 -1.53 -12.08 6.45
C SER A 138 -2.83 -11.69 5.76
N LEU A 139 -2.84 -10.53 5.10
CA LEU A 139 -3.99 -10.04 4.35
C LEU A 139 -3.52 -9.44 3.03
N THR A 140 -4.20 -9.82 1.95
CA THR A 140 -3.97 -9.25 0.63
C THR A 140 -5.16 -8.38 0.28
N PHE A 141 -4.90 -7.13 -0.10
CA PHE A 141 -5.91 -6.25 -0.65
C PHE A 141 -5.61 -5.92 -2.11
N ARG A 142 -6.65 -5.79 -2.92
CA ARG A 142 -6.54 -5.34 -4.31
C ARG A 142 -7.22 -4.00 -4.48
N PHE A 143 -6.62 -3.12 -5.28
CA PHE A 143 -7.21 -1.84 -5.62
C PHE A 143 -8.51 -2.03 -6.40
N ALA A 144 -9.55 -1.35 -5.97
CA ALA A 144 -10.82 -1.25 -6.65
C ALA A 144 -11.15 0.24 -6.84
N PRO A 145 -11.26 0.72 -8.10
CA PRO A 145 -11.68 2.09 -8.33
C PRO A 145 -13.12 2.28 -7.84
N CYS A 146 -13.38 3.45 -7.24
CA CYS A 146 -14.73 3.91 -7.00
C CYS A 146 -15.10 4.92 -8.10
N PRO A 147 -16.16 4.66 -8.89
CA PRO A 147 -16.63 5.56 -9.93
C PRO A 147 -17.26 6.84 -9.37
#